data_AF-A0A349W2H6-F1
#
_entry.id   AF-A0A349W2H6-F1
#
_cell.length_a   1.000
_cell.length_b   1.000
_cell.length_c   1.000
_cell.angle_alpha   90.00
_cell.angle_beta   90.00
_cell.angle_gamma   90.00
#
_symmetry.space_group_name_H-M   'P 1'
#
loop_
_entity.id
_entity.type
_entity.pdbx_description
1 polymer ?
#
loop_
_entity_poly.entity_id
_entity_poly.type
_entity_poly.pdbx_seq_one_letter_code
_entity_poly.pdbx_strand_id
1 'polypeptide(L)'
;MIIIGFLGGTYGIYKMVVGNYAMNDPFSFGFILMAYIILVASAYVATKRIWTLLIIGVVITFQSCNYAKSNQQVVVSEDCGMTWKKINAGEAVPKGGLNMCYMKVVVPNFPMQGEATFISNLKDKVRANVHIDYDYSIIDALAFIKQAKFLGKANVDADNEEAIGKSFEMAENMVIDKRIKDVAKRIFVDEDIVELDQSEIENHLLAESNKVLEQLGVHLNFITLSFDLDEQTRQAIDVSTAMKIYESKGLTELGKQVMSQRAGATRITVENKTEAVKPEN
;
A
#
# COMPACT_ATOMS: atom_id res chain seq x y z
N MET A 1 -36.30 -40.42 -3.31
CA MET A 1 -36.81 -41.62 -4.03
C MET A 1 -36.42 -42.93 -3.35
N ILE A 2 -35.14 -43.14 -2.98
CA ILE A 2 -34.66 -44.39 -2.31
C ILE A 2 -35.36 -44.66 -0.96
N ILE A 3 -35.56 -43.63 -0.12
CA ILE A 3 -36.22 -43.78 1.20
C ILE A 3 -37.69 -44.20 1.05
N ILE A 4 -38.40 -43.66 0.07
CA ILE A 4 -39.80 -44.00 -0.23
C ILE A 4 -39.91 -45.44 -0.75
N GLY A 5 -38.97 -45.87 -1.60
CA GLY A 5 -38.90 -47.25 -2.08
C GLY A 5 -38.56 -48.26 -0.99
N PHE A 6 -37.70 -47.91 -0.04
CA PHE A 6 -37.35 -48.76 1.10
C PHE A 6 -38.55 -48.96 2.04
N LEU A 7 -39.21 -47.86 2.45
CA LEU A 7 -40.40 -47.89 3.31
C LEU A 7 -41.59 -48.62 2.66
N GLY A 8 -41.82 -48.37 1.37
CA GLY A 8 -42.85 -49.07 0.59
C GLY A 8 -42.57 -50.56 0.43
N GLY A 9 -41.30 -50.94 0.17
CA GLY A 9 -40.88 -52.33 0.05
C GLY A 9 -40.95 -53.11 1.38
N THR A 10 -40.54 -52.50 2.50
CA THR A 10 -40.70 -53.10 3.83
C THR A 10 -42.17 -53.34 4.19
N TYR A 11 -43.04 -52.37 3.86
CA TYR A 11 -44.48 -52.49 4.11
C TYR A 11 -45.13 -53.56 3.22
N GLY A 12 -44.69 -53.69 1.97
CA GLY A 12 -45.13 -54.74 1.05
C GLY A 12 -44.77 -56.15 1.53
N ILE A 13 -43.52 -56.36 1.96
CA ILE A 13 -43.08 -57.65 2.52
C ILE A 13 -43.84 -57.98 3.80
N TYR A 14 -44.01 -57.00 4.69
CA TYR A 14 -44.79 -57.18 5.93
C TYR A 14 -46.22 -57.64 5.64
N LYS A 15 -46.91 -57.02 4.66
CA LYS A 15 -48.25 -57.45 4.23
C LYS A 15 -48.27 -58.85 3.60
N MET A 16 -47.24 -59.24 2.85
CA MET A 16 -47.15 -60.57 2.23
C MET A 16 -46.94 -61.69 3.27
N VAL A 17 -46.20 -61.41 4.35
CA VAL A 17 -45.99 -62.35 5.46
C VAL A 17 -47.25 -62.48 6.32
N VAL A 18 -47.89 -61.37 6.69
CA VAL A 18 -49.12 -61.37 7.50
C VAL A 18 -50.33 -61.91 6.72
N GLY A 19 -50.36 -61.75 5.40
CA GLY A 19 -51.44 -62.21 4.51
C GLY A 19 -51.34 -63.65 4.03
N ASN A 20 -50.50 -64.50 4.64
CA ASN A 20 -50.28 -65.91 4.26
C ASN A 20 -49.79 -66.17 2.81
N TYR A 21 -49.33 -65.14 2.09
CA TYR A 21 -48.87 -65.25 0.71
C TYR A 21 -47.59 -66.10 0.60
N ALA A 22 -46.76 -66.06 1.64
CA ALA A 22 -45.55 -66.89 1.76
C ALA A 22 -45.85 -68.41 1.87
N MET A 23 -47.04 -68.80 2.36
CA MET A 23 -47.46 -70.21 2.45
C MET A 23 -48.20 -70.69 1.20
N ASN A 24 -48.95 -69.78 0.53
CA ASN A 24 -49.78 -70.13 -0.63
C ASN A 24 -49.00 -70.13 -1.96
N ASP A 25 -47.99 -69.27 -2.11
CA ASP A 25 -47.12 -69.25 -3.30
C ASP A 25 -45.66 -68.95 -2.89
N PRO A 26 -44.94 -69.95 -2.36
CA PRO A 26 -43.60 -69.79 -1.81
C PRO A 26 -42.56 -69.44 -2.88
N PHE A 27 -42.78 -69.83 -4.15
CA PHE A 27 -41.85 -69.54 -5.23
C PHE A 27 -41.88 -68.06 -5.61
N SER A 28 -43.07 -67.49 -5.85
CA SER A 28 -43.21 -66.06 -6.14
C SER A 28 -42.76 -65.19 -4.98
N PHE A 29 -43.05 -65.60 -3.74
CA PHE A 29 -42.56 -64.92 -2.54
C PHE A 29 -41.02 -64.92 -2.47
N GLY A 30 -40.38 -66.06 -2.78
CA GLY A 30 -38.92 -66.17 -2.84
C GLY A 30 -38.28 -65.20 -3.85
N PHE A 31 -38.87 -65.06 -5.04
CA PHE A 31 -38.40 -64.10 -6.05
C PHE A 31 -38.55 -62.64 -5.61
N ILE A 32 -39.68 -62.29 -4.98
CA ILE A 32 -39.93 -60.93 -4.48
C ILE A 32 -38.98 -60.58 -3.34
N LEU A 33 -38.74 -61.51 -2.42
CA LEU A 33 -37.78 -61.35 -1.32
C LEU A 33 -36.35 -61.16 -1.87
N MET A 34 -35.95 -61.99 -2.83
CA MET A 34 -34.64 -61.89 -3.48
C MET A 34 -34.47 -60.55 -4.21
N ALA A 35 -35.49 -60.12 -4.97
CA ALA A 35 -35.48 -58.82 -5.66
C ALA A 35 -35.38 -57.65 -4.66
N TYR A 36 -36.06 -57.73 -3.52
CA TYR A 36 -35.95 -56.73 -2.47
C TYR A 36 -34.56 -56.70 -1.82
N ILE A 37 -33.96 -57.86 -1.51
CA ILE A 37 -32.59 -57.94 -0.97
C ILE A 37 -31.58 -57.31 -1.95
N ILE A 38 -31.72 -57.58 -3.26
CA ILE A 38 -30.88 -56.97 -4.30
C ILE A 38 -31.08 -55.45 -4.36
N LEU A 39 -32.30 -54.97 -4.21
CA LEU A 39 -32.61 -53.52 -4.19
C LEU A 39 -31.97 -52.85 -2.97
N VAL A 40 -32.08 -53.44 -1.77
CA VAL A 40 -31.45 -52.91 -0.56
C VAL A 40 -29.93 -52.92 -0.65
N ALA A 41 -29.34 -54.01 -1.16
CA ALA A 41 -27.90 -54.12 -1.35
C ALA A 41 -27.36 -53.10 -2.37
N SER A 42 -28.05 -52.92 -3.50
CA SER A 42 -27.68 -51.94 -4.52
C SER A 42 -27.84 -50.49 -4.02
N ALA A 43 -28.88 -50.20 -3.23
CA ALA A 43 -29.05 -48.91 -2.57
C ALA A 43 -27.91 -48.62 -1.57
N TYR A 44 -27.52 -49.60 -0.75
CA TYR A 44 -26.40 -49.46 0.19
C TYR A 44 -25.07 -49.16 -0.52
N VAL A 45 -24.78 -49.89 -1.61
CA VAL A 45 -23.58 -49.65 -2.43
C VAL A 45 -23.62 -48.28 -3.10
N ALA A 46 -24.78 -47.87 -3.63
CA ALA A 46 -24.96 -46.55 -4.25
C ALA A 46 -24.78 -45.41 -3.22
N THR A 47 -25.38 -45.53 -2.03
CA THR A 47 -25.20 -44.54 -0.95
C THR A 47 -23.76 -44.45 -0.50
N LYS A 48 -23.06 -45.58 -0.31
CA LYS A 48 -21.63 -45.58 0.02
C LYS A 48 -20.80 -44.85 -1.05
N ARG A 49 -21.06 -45.11 -2.34
CA ARG A 49 -20.36 -44.48 -3.45
C ARG A 49 -20.64 -42.97 -3.55
N ILE A 50 -21.88 -42.55 -3.32
CA ILE A 50 -22.26 -41.13 -3.27
C ILE A 50 -21.55 -40.41 -2.10
N TRP A 51 -21.51 -41.04 -0.92
CA TRP A 51 -20.78 -40.49 0.24
C TRP A 51 -19.28 -40.37 -0.03
N THR A 52 -18.66 -41.39 -0.64
CA THR A 52 -17.25 -41.32 -1.05
C THR A 52 -17.01 -40.19 -2.06
N LEU A 53 -17.88 -40.03 -3.06
CA LEU A 53 -17.77 -38.95 -4.04
C LEU A 53 -17.98 -37.56 -3.43
N LEU A 54 -18.88 -37.41 -2.46
CA LEU A 54 -19.06 -36.15 -1.73
C LEU A 54 -17.82 -35.81 -0.89
N ILE A 55 -17.23 -36.78 -0.20
CA ILE A 55 -16.00 -36.58 0.58
C ILE A 55 -14.85 -36.18 -0.35
N ILE A 56 -14.69 -36.86 -1.49
CA ILE A 56 -13.67 -36.50 -2.50
C ILE A 56 -13.93 -35.10 -3.06
N GLY A 57 -15.19 -34.77 -3.37
CA GLY A 57 -15.57 -33.44 -3.86
C GLY A 57 -15.22 -32.33 -2.87
N VAL A 58 -15.46 -32.56 -1.57
CA VAL A 58 -15.06 -31.63 -0.50
C VAL A 58 -13.53 -31.51 -0.41
N VAL A 59 -12.79 -32.62 -0.49
CA VAL A 59 -11.31 -32.56 -0.45
C VAL A 59 -10.75 -31.77 -1.64
N ILE A 60 -11.35 -31.88 -2.83
CA ILE A 60 -10.89 -31.15 -4.03
C ILE A 60 -11.15 -29.64 -3.90
N THR A 61 -12.27 -29.20 -3.32
CA THR A 61 -12.55 -27.77 -3.15
C THR A 61 -11.64 -27.09 -2.12
N PHE A 62 -11.05 -27.85 -1.19
CA PHE A 62 -10.08 -27.31 -0.24
C PHE A 62 -8.67 -27.06 -0.84
N GLN A 63 -8.38 -27.55 -2.06
CA GLN A 63 -7.04 -27.48 -2.66
C GLN A 63 -6.74 -26.26 -3.54
N SER A 64 -7.56 -25.20 -3.55
CA SER A 64 -7.14 -23.96 -4.25
C SER A 64 -5.98 -23.28 -3.50
N CYS A 65 -4.73 -23.56 -3.88
CA CYS A 65 -3.57 -22.84 -3.34
C CYS A 65 -3.41 -21.51 -4.06
N ASN A 66 -3.46 -20.40 -3.33
CA ASN A 66 -3.04 -19.11 -3.84
C ASN A 66 -1.51 -19.03 -3.75
N TYR A 67 -0.87 -18.44 -4.76
CA TYR A 67 0.58 -18.27 -4.83
C TYR A 67 0.96 -16.79 -4.70
N ALA A 68 2.10 -16.52 -4.10
CA ALA A 68 2.64 -15.17 -4.03
C ALA A 68 3.14 -14.72 -5.42
N LYS A 69 2.64 -13.59 -5.91
CA LYS A 69 3.03 -13.01 -7.20
C LYS A 69 4.35 -12.24 -7.08
N SER A 70 5.14 -12.16 -8.15
CA SER A 70 6.46 -11.48 -8.15
C SER A 70 6.38 -9.97 -7.88
N ASN A 71 5.28 -9.33 -8.29
CA ASN A 71 5.03 -7.90 -8.07
C ASN A 71 4.54 -7.57 -6.65
N GLN A 72 4.56 -8.54 -5.73
CA GLN A 72 4.06 -8.41 -4.37
C GLN A 72 4.98 -9.14 -3.39
N GLN A 73 5.11 -8.60 -2.19
CA GLN A 73 5.72 -9.27 -1.04
C GLN A 73 4.61 -9.66 -0.08
N VAL A 74 4.41 -10.96 0.11
CA VAL A 74 3.37 -11.47 1.02
C VAL A 74 4.00 -11.76 2.37
N VAL A 75 3.44 -11.18 3.43
CA VAL A 75 3.79 -11.54 4.80
C VAL A 75 2.58 -12.11 5.52
N VAL A 76 2.82 -13.11 6.36
CA VAL A 76 1.79 -13.79 7.13
C VAL A 76 2.17 -13.89 8.60
N SER A 77 1.16 -13.88 9.47
CA SER A 77 1.28 -14.13 10.90
C SER A 77 0.21 -15.13 11.32
N GLU A 78 0.59 -16.09 12.14
CA GLU A 78 -0.32 -17.13 12.67
C GLU A 78 -0.69 -16.87 14.14
N ASP A 79 -0.10 -15.85 14.75
CA ASP A 79 -0.11 -15.53 16.18
C ASP A 79 -0.60 -14.10 16.44
N CYS A 80 -1.61 -13.67 15.70
CA CYS A 80 -2.28 -12.38 15.87
C CYS A 80 -1.33 -11.17 15.69
N GLY A 81 -0.31 -11.29 14.84
CA GLY A 81 0.63 -10.21 14.50
C GLY A 81 1.86 -10.13 15.39
N MET A 82 2.11 -11.13 16.24
CA MET A 82 3.29 -11.19 17.12
C MET A 82 4.56 -11.55 16.35
N THR A 83 4.48 -12.55 15.46
CA THR A 83 5.55 -12.94 14.56
C THR A 83 5.08 -12.92 13.11
N TRP A 84 5.97 -12.48 12.23
CA TRP A 84 5.70 -12.34 10.80
C TRP A 84 6.70 -13.15 10.00
N LYS A 85 6.20 -13.84 8.98
CA LYS A 85 7.00 -14.63 8.04
C LYS A 85 6.76 -14.12 6.63
N LYS A 86 7.83 -13.92 5.87
CA LYS A 86 7.77 -13.57 4.45
C LYS A 86 7.57 -14.84 3.63
N ILE A 87 6.66 -14.77 2.68
CA ILE A 87 6.45 -15.80 1.65
C ILE A 87 7.11 -15.31 0.38
N ASN A 88 7.99 -16.12 -0.20
CA ASN A 88 8.70 -15.72 -1.42
C ASN A 88 7.79 -15.84 -2.64
N ALA A 89 8.12 -15.10 -3.70
CA ALA A 89 7.40 -15.19 -4.97
C ALA A 89 7.41 -16.63 -5.50
N GLY A 90 6.25 -17.13 -5.94
CA GLY A 90 6.07 -18.51 -6.40
C GLY A 90 5.81 -19.53 -5.29
N GLU A 91 5.98 -19.18 -4.01
CA GLU A 91 5.59 -20.05 -2.90
C GLU A 91 4.07 -20.00 -2.66
N ALA A 92 3.53 -21.13 -2.18
CA ALA A 92 2.14 -21.22 -1.81
C ALA A 92 1.87 -20.38 -0.55
N VAL A 93 0.89 -19.49 -0.63
CA VAL A 93 0.43 -18.70 0.51
C VAL A 93 -0.48 -19.56 1.37
N PRO A 94 -0.13 -19.84 2.64
CA PRO A 94 -0.95 -20.68 3.50
C PRO A 94 -2.33 -20.04 3.70
N LYS A 95 -3.39 -20.84 3.69
CA LYS A 95 -4.73 -20.37 4.05
C LYS A 95 -4.88 -20.38 5.57
N GLY A 96 -5.46 -19.31 6.13
CA GLY A 96 -5.73 -19.21 7.57
C GLY A 96 -6.65 -20.30 8.13
N GLY A 97 -7.48 -20.93 7.29
CA GLY A 97 -8.32 -22.05 7.68
C GLY A 97 -9.22 -21.70 8.88
N LEU A 98 -9.04 -22.43 9.99
CA LEU A 98 -9.76 -22.21 11.26
C LEU A 98 -8.99 -21.30 12.25
N ASN A 99 -7.80 -20.83 11.89
CA ASN A 99 -7.01 -19.96 12.77
C ASN A 99 -7.56 -18.53 12.71
N MET A 100 -8.30 -18.14 13.75
CA MET A 100 -8.88 -16.80 13.88
C MET A 100 -7.83 -15.68 14.01
N CYS A 101 -6.59 -16.03 14.37
CA CYS A 101 -5.46 -15.13 14.49
C CYS A 101 -4.56 -15.09 13.25
N TYR A 102 -4.96 -15.77 12.18
CA TYR A 102 -4.23 -15.70 10.92
C TYR A 102 -4.41 -14.30 10.31
N MET A 103 -3.27 -13.67 10.02
CA MET A 103 -3.18 -12.36 9.40
C MET A 103 -2.30 -12.46 8.16
N LYS A 104 -2.68 -11.75 7.11
CA LYS A 104 -1.92 -11.68 5.87
C LYS A 104 -1.90 -10.23 5.41
N VAL A 105 -0.71 -9.77 5.00
CA VAL A 105 -0.55 -8.46 4.37
C VAL A 105 0.19 -8.65 3.06
N VAL A 106 -0.34 -8.04 2.02
CA VAL A 106 0.25 -8.01 0.68
C VAL A 106 0.86 -6.63 0.50
N VAL A 107 2.19 -6.58 0.43
CA VAL A 107 2.96 -5.36 0.27
C VAL A 107 3.35 -5.21 -1.20
N PRO A 108 3.14 -4.04 -1.83
CA PRO A 108 3.61 -3.78 -3.19
C PRO A 108 5.13 -4.00 -3.36
N ASN A 109 5.55 -4.59 -4.48
CA ASN A 109 6.96 -4.75 -4.85
C ASN A 109 7.28 -3.94 -6.12
N PHE A 110 6.78 -2.72 -6.19
CA PHE A 110 7.00 -1.78 -7.29
C PHE A 110 7.14 -0.36 -6.72
N PRO A 111 7.79 0.56 -7.46
CA PRO A 111 7.93 1.94 -7.03
C PRO A 111 6.57 2.63 -6.85
N MET A 112 6.45 3.40 -5.78
CA MET A 112 5.26 4.17 -5.42
C MET A 112 5.65 5.63 -5.17
N GLN A 113 4.70 6.52 -5.39
CA GLN A 113 4.89 7.95 -5.21
C GLN A 113 4.20 8.40 -3.94
N GLY A 114 4.86 9.29 -3.20
CA GLY A 114 4.34 9.93 -2.00
C GLY A 114 4.58 11.43 -2.05
N GLU A 115 3.76 12.15 -1.31
CA GLU A 115 3.84 13.61 -1.16
C GLU A 115 3.82 14.00 0.32
N ALA A 116 4.71 14.90 0.71
CA ALA A 116 4.79 15.43 2.06
C ALA A 116 4.78 16.96 2.04
N THR A 117 3.73 17.54 2.60
CA THR A 117 3.64 18.99 2.84
C THR A 117 3.77 19.31 4.32
N PHE A 118 4.64 20.25 4.68
CA PHE A 118 4.81 20.69 6.07
C PHE A 118 5.51 22.04 6.18
N ILE A 119 5.31 22.69 7.31
CA ILE A 119 5.98 23.96 7.62
C ILE A 119 7.32 23.67 8.31
N SER A 120 8.38 24.31 7.82
CA SER A 120 9.71 24.30 8.41
C SER A 120 10.27 25.70 8.55
N ASN A 121 11.29 25.84 9.38
CA ASN A 121 12.11 27.03 9.45
C ASN A 121 13.44 26.74 8.74
N LEU A 122 13.86 27.67 7.89
CA LEU A 122 15.20 27.73 7.35
C LEU A 122 16.12 28.51 8.31
N LYS A 123 17.36 28.74 7.88
CA LYS A 123 18.30 29.64 8.56
C LYS A 123 17.65 30.99 8.89
N ASP A 124 18.06 31.58 10.01
CA ASP A 124 17.52 32.84 10.53
C ASP A 124 16.01 32.84 10.82
N LYS A 125 15.42 31.65 11.00
CA LYS A 125 13.98 31.44 11.30
C LYS A 125 13.05 31.90 10.18
N VAL A 126 13.53 31.90 8.94
CA VAL A 126 12.67 32.11 7.78
C VAL A 126 11.69 30.94 7.67
N ARG A 127 10.39 31.22 7.82
CA ARG A 127 9.35 30.20 7.77
C ARG A 127 8.99 29.90 6.31
N ALA A 128 9.05 28.64 5.93
CA ALA A 128 8.65 28.17 4.60
C ALA A 128 7.60 27.06 4.72
N ASN A 129 6.66 27.06 3.77
CA ASN A 129 5.87 25.86 3.50
C ASN A 129 6.69 24.99 2.54
N VAL A 130 6.97 23.76 2.95
CA VAL A 130 7.82 22.83 2.21
C VAL A 130 6.94 21.79 1.56
N HIS A 131 7.15 21.59 0.27
CA HIS A 131 6.55 20.52 -0.52
C HIS A 131 7.65 19.57 -0.97
N ILE A 132 7.49 18.30 -0.60
CA ILE A 132 8.40 17.22 -0.96
C ILE A 132 7.62 16.18 -1.76
N ASP A 133 8.06 15.93 -2.98
CA ASP A 133 7.61 14.81 -3.80
C ASP A 133 8.69 13.74 -3.78
N TYR A 134 8.31 12.49 -3.56
CA TYR A 134 9.29 11.41 -3.49
C TYR A 134 8.76 10.12 -4.11
N ASP A 135 9.68 9.32 -4.63
CA ASP A 135 9.41 7.97 -5.09
C ASP A 135 10.10 6.98 -4.16
N TYR A 136 9.38 5.95 -3.73
CA TYR A 136 9.85 4.99 -2.76
C TYR A 136 9.51 3.56 -3.15
N SER A 137 10.29 2.63 -2.63
CA SER A 137 10.10 1.19 -2.79
C SER A 137 10.28 0.50 -1.45
N ILE A 138 9.40 -0.46 -1.15
CA ILE A 138 9.52 -1.27 0.05
C ILE A 138 10.46 -2.43 -0.26
N ILE A 139 11.71 -2.34 0.20
CA ILE A 139 12.76 -3.33 -0.05
C ILE A 139 12.70 -4.51 0.95
N ASP A 140 12.19 -4.27 2.15
CA ASP A 140 11.98 -5.31 3.17
C ASP A 140 10.61 -5.19 3.82
N ALA A 141 9.67 -6.02 3.35
CA ALA A 141 8.32 -6.09 3.88
C ALA A 141 8.26 -6.47 5.38
N LEU A 142 9.23 -7.23 5.92
CA LEU A 142 9.21 -7.63 7.34
C LEU A 142 9.61 -6.46 8.24
N ALA A 143 10.63 -5.71 7.87
CA ALA A 143 11.03 -4.50 8.58
C ALA A 143 9.89 -3.46 8.55
N PHE A 144 9.25 -3.28 7.39
CA PHE A 144 8.16 -2.34 7.20
C PHE A 144 6.94 -2.67 8.07
N ILE A 145 6.49 -3.93 8.07
CA ILE A 145 5.30 -4.36 8.81
C ILE A 145 5.47 -4.27 10.33
N LYS A 146 6.71 -4.39 10.84
CA LYS A 146 7.00 -4.16 12.27
C LYS A 146 6.66 -2.73 12.71
N GLN A 147 6.79 -1.75 11.81
CA GLN A 147 6.39 -0.37 12.05
C GLN A 147 4.90 -0.16 11.77
N ALA A 148 4.39 -0.75 10.68
CA ALA A 148 3.01 -0.60 10.24
C ALA A 148 2.10 -1.77 10.66
N LYS A 149 2.12 -2.15 11.95
CA LYS A 149 1.39 -3.32 12.46
C LYS A 149 -0.11 -3.31 12.17
N PHE A 150 -0.70 -2.12 12.05
CA PHE A 150 -2.12 -1.92 11.75
C PHE A 150 -2.52 -2.29 10.32
N LEU A 151 -1.55 -2.45 9.40
CA LEU A 151 -1.81 -3.00 8.06
C LEU A 151 -2.28 -4.46 8.15
N GLY A 152 -1.84 -5.17 9.19
CA GLY A 152 -2.36 -6.48 9.52
C GLY A 152 -3.82 -6.38 9.97
N LYS A 153 -4.74 -6.92 9.15
CA LYS A 153 -6.12 -7.19 9.57
C LYS A 153 -6.33 -8.70 9.65
N ALA A 154 -6.96 -9.16 10.73
CA ALA A 154 -7.32 -10.56 10.88
C ALA A 154 -8.41 -10.94 9.86
N ASN A 155 -8.23 -12.07 9.18
CA ASN A 155 -9.23 -12.68 8.28
C ASN A 155 -9.66 -11.83 7.06
N VAL A 156 -8.82 -10.95 6.53
CA VAL A 156 -9.10 -10.25 5.25
C VAL A 156 -8.63 -11.11 4.07
N ASP A 157 -9.53 -11.29 3.09
CA ASP A 157 -9.27 -12.11 1.91
C ASP A 157 -8.21 -11.48 0.99
N ALA A 158 -7.47 -12.33 0.24
CA ALA A 158 -6.33 -11.91 -0.60
C ALA A 158 -6.71 -10.97 -1.74
N ASP A 159 -7.95 -11.12 -2.21
CA ASP A 159 -8.45 -10.50 -3.42
C ASP A 159 -9.28 -9.24 -3.14
N ASN A 160 -9.28 -8.73 -1.89
CA ASN A 160 -9.96 -7.49 -1.57
C ASN A 160 -9.08 -6.27 -1.91
N GLU A 161 -9.43 -5.58 -3.00
CA GLU A 161 -8.78 -4.34 -3.45
C GLU A 161 -8.79 -3.23 -2.38
N GLU A 162 -9.74 -3.24 -1.44
CA GLU A 162 -9.82 -2.26 -0.34
C GLU A 162 -8.67 -2.39 0.67
N ALA A 163 -7.93 -3.50 0.67
CA ALA A 163 -6.79 -3.70 1.57
C ALA A 163 -5.54 -2.88 1.16
N ILE A 164 -5.43 -2.49 -0.11
CA ILE A 164 -4.19 -1.92 -0.68
C ILE A 164 -4.20 -0.38 -0.71
N GLY A 165 -5.37 0.28 -0.76
CA GLY A 165 -5.43 1.74 -0.89
C GLY A 165 -5.22 2.52 0.41
N LYS A 166 -6.30 2.72 1.18
CA LYS A 166 -6.31 3.66 2.33
C LYS A 166 -5.36 3.30 3.48
N SER A 167 -5.08 2.01 3.68
CA SER A 167 -4.26 1.57 4.81
C SER A 167 -2.78 1.86 4.55
N PHE A 168 -2.32 1.78 3.29
CA PHE A 168 -0.94 2.06 2.91
C PHE A 168 -0.64 3.55 2.91
N GLU A 169 -1.56 4.40 2.48
CA GLU A 169 -1.44 5.86 2.61
C GLU A 169 -1.22 6.27 4.08
N MET A 170 -1.93 5.64 5.02
CA MET A 170 -1.72 5.88 6.44
C MET A 170 -0.35 5.36 6.94
N ALA A 171 0.13 4.24 6.40
CA ALA A 171 1.45 3.70 6.73
C ALA A 171 2.57 4.57 6.21
N GLU A 172 2.45 5.06 4.99
CA GLU A 172 3.34 6.05 4.39
C GLU A 172 3.42 7.29 5.28
N ASN A 173 2.27 7.90 5.61
CA ASN A 173 2.17 9.07 6.49
C ASN A 173 2.91 8.89 7.83
N MET A 174 2.80 7.71 8.46
CA MET A 174 3.38 7.46 9.78
C MET A 174 4.84 7.01 9.76
N VAL A 175 5.25 6.24 8.74
CA VAL A 175 6.55 5.57 8.69
C VAL A 175 7.54 6.36 7.84
N ILE A 176 7.10 6.86 6.68
CA ILE A 176 7.96 7.49 5.66
C ILE A 176 7.94 9.00 5.86
N ASP A 177 6.77 9.60 5.69
CA ASP A 177 6.50 11.03 5.78
C ASP A 177 7.06 11.67 7.04
N LYS A 178 6.80 11.04 8.19
CA LYS A 178 7.30 11.51 9.47
C LYS A 178 8.82 11.57 9.52
N ARG A 179 9.52 10.58 8.94
CA ARG A 179 10.98 10.51 8.96
C ARG A 179 11.61 11.48 8.00
N ILE A 180 11.05 11.62 6.80
CA ILE A 180 11.46 12.66 5.87
C ILE A 180 11.29 14.04 6.52
N LYS A 181 10.14 14.31 7.16
CA LYS A 181 9.88 15.57 7.90
C LYS A 181 10.89 15.81 9.03
N ASP A 182 11.21 14.78 9.82
CA ASP A 182 12.15 14.88 10.93
C ASP A 182 13.59 15.16 10.44
N VAL A 183 14.01 14.53 9.33
CA VAL A 183 15.32 14.74 8.72
C VAL A 183 15.39 16.12 8.05
N ALA A 184 14.39 16.45 7.24
CA ALA A 184 14.30 17.72 6.52
C ALA A 184 14.36 18.93 7.47
N LYS A 185 13.60 18.90 8.57
CA LYS A 185 13.64 19.96 9.59
C LYS A 185 15.01 20.14 10.23
N ARG A 186 15.83 19.09 10.29
CA ARG A 186 17.18 19.18 10.83
C ARG A 186 18.14 19.82 9.85
N ILE A 187 18.02 19.47 8.57
CA ILE A 187 18.85 20.01 7.49
C ILE A 187 18.53 21.49 7.27
N PHE A 188 17.24 21.84 7.13
CA PHE A 188 16.84 23.18 6.69
C PHE A 188 17.23 24.30 7.65
N VAL A 189 17.39 24.03 8.95
CA VAL A 189 17.72 25.06 9.95
C VAL A 189 19.05 25.75 9.67
N ASP A 190 19.96 25.08 8.98
CA ASP A 190 21.28 25.63 8.63
C ASP A 190 21.33 26.22 7.21
N GLU A 191 20.25 26.07 6.44
CA GLU A 191 20.21 26.39 5.00
C GLU A 191 19.70 27.81 4.74
N ASP A 192 20.47 28.58 3.98
CA ASP A 192 20.14 29.94 3.60
C ASP A 192 19.33 29.95 2.31
N ILE A 193 18.07 30.36 2.39
CA ILE A 193 17.15 30.36 1.24
C ILE A 193 17.62 31.22 0.05
N VAL A 194 18.50 32.21 0.27
CA VAL A 194 19.03 33.07 -0.79
C VAL A 194 20.19 32.40 -1.54
N GLU A 195 20.96 31.57 -0.87
CA GLU A 195 22.19 30.95 -1.39
C GLU A 195 22.06 29.44 -1.61
N LEU A 196 20.89 28.87 -1.32
CA LEU A 196 20.58 27.45 -1.43
C LEU A 196 20.73 26.93 -2.87
N ASP A 197 21.48 25.84 -3.00
CA ASP A 197 21.47 25.01 -4.20
C ASP A 197 20.44 23.88 -4.02
N GLN A 198 19.39 23.92 -4.85
CA GLN A 198 18.31 22.95 -4.79
C GLN A 198 18.78 21.51 -5.05
N SER A 199 19.72 21.32 -5.99
CA SER A 199 20.21 19.98 -6.31
C SER A 199 21.09 19.41 -5.19
N GLU A 200 21.89 20.25 -4.54
CA GLU A 200 22.73 19.82 -3.42
C GLU A 200 21.87 19.38 -2.22
N ILE A 201 20.87 20.19 -1.85
CA ILE A 201 20.00 19.88 -0.72
C ILE A 201 19.10 18.67 -0.97
N GLU A 202 18.59 18.48 -2.19
CA GLU A 202 17.81 17.29 -2.56
C GLU A 202 18.65 16.01 -2.41
N ASN A 203 19.89 16.03 -2.91
CA ASN A 203 20.82 14.89 -2.78
C ASN A 203 21.19 14.61 -1.32
N HIS A 204 21.43 15.67 -0.53
CA HIS A 204 21.73 15.53 0.89
C HIS A 204 20.53 14.97 1.66
N LEU A 205 19.33 15.50 1.42
CA LEU A 205 18.10 15.03 2.05
C LEU A 205 17.80 13.58 1.67
N LEU A 206 18.00 13.19 0.41
CA LEU A 206 17.83 11.81 -0.06
C LEU A 206 18.75 10.86 0.71
N ALA A 207 20.03 11.20 0.80
CA ALA A 207 21.04 10.37 1.46
C ALA A 207 20.75 10.21 2.96
N GLU A 208 20.44 11.30 3.67
CA GLU A 208 20.11 11.25 5.10
C GLU A 208 18.77 10.55 5.38
N SER A 209 17.78 10.74 4.51
CA SER A 209 16.49 10.05 4.64
C SER A 209 16.64 8.54 4.44
N ASN A 210 17.41 8.10 3.43
CA ASN A 210 17.66 6.68 3.19
C ASN A 210 18.41 5.99 4.33
N LYS A 211 19.36 6.66 5.00
CA LYS A 211 20.03 6.12 6.20
C LYS A 211 19.05 5.70 7.29
N VAL A 212 17.93 6.41 7.44
CA VAL A 212 16.89 6.12 8.43
C VAL A 212 15.86 5.14 7.88
N LEU A 213 15.40 5.34 6.65
CA LEU A 213 14.30 4.57 6.04
C LEU A 213 14.70 3.14 5.68
N GLU A 214 15.95 2.89 5.29
CA GLU A 214 16.40 1.54 4.92
C GLU A 214 16.32 0.58 6.11
N GLN A 215 16.55 1.07 7.33
CA GLN A 215 16.37 0.29 8.56
C GLN A 215 14.92 -0.12 8.80
N LEU A 216 13.97 0.59 8.20
CA LEU A 216 12.53 0.33 8.25
C LEU A 216 12.06 -0.45 7.02
N GLY A 217 12.97 -0.86 6.14
CA GLY A 217 12.65 -1.62 4.93
C GLY A 217 12.14 -0.78 3.77
N VAL A 218 12.37 0.53 3.77
CA VAL A 218 11.97 1.46 2.72
C VAL A 218 13.21 2.12 2.10
N HIS A 219 13.23 2.24 0.78
CA HIS A 219 14.25 2.97 0.05
C HIS A 219 13.59 4.05 -0.82
N LEU A 220 14.12 5.27 -0.77
CA LEU A 220 13.73 6.37 -1.64
C LEU A 220 14.59 6.32 -2.90
N ASN A 221 13.94 6.31 -4.07
CA ASN A 221 14.59 6.31 -5.37
C ASN A 221 15.01 7.73 -5.78
N PHE A 222 14.17 8.73 -5.52
CA PHE A 222 14.47 10.15 -5.67
C PHE A 222 13.58 10.99 -4.76
N ILE A 223 13.99 12.25 -4.55
CA ILE A 223 13.26 13.25 -3.79
C ILE A 223 13.37 14.59 -4.52
N THR A 224 12.26 15.32 -4.59
CA THR A 224 12.19 16.65 -5.16
C THR A 224 11.69 17.59 -4.07
N LEU A 225 12.30 18.76 -3.97
CA LEU A 225 12.04 19.72 -2.91
C LEU A 225 11.59 21.05 -3.50
N SER A 226 10.56 21.65 -2.91
CA SER A 226 10.15 23.01 -3.22
C SER A 226 9.77 23.79 -1.96
N PHE A 227 10.12 25.08 -1.97
CA PHE A 227 9.87 26.00 -0.89
C PHE A 227 8.88 27.07 -1.32
N ASP A 228 7.71 27.07 -0.70
CA ASP A 228 6.72 28.12 -0.81
C ASP A 228 6.89 29.12 0.34
N LEU A 229 7.43 30.28 -0.02
CA LEU A 229 7.64 31.41 0.89
C LEU A 229 6.45 32.35 0.84
N ASP A 230 6.21 33.07 1.94
CA ASP A 230 5.24 34.15 1.93
C ASP A 230 5.70 35.29 1.00
N GLU A 231 4.74 36.12 0.59
CA GLU A 231 4.98 37.18 -0.39
C GLU A 231 6.04 38.19 0.07
N GLN A 232 6.06 38.54 1.36
CA GLN A 232 7.01 39.53 1.88
C GLN A 232 8.44 38.97 1.88
N THR A 233 8.61 37.72 2.31
CA THR A 233 9.91 37.03 2.26
C THR A 233 10.40 36.89 0.82
N ARG A 234 9.54 36.47 -0.11
CA ARG A 234 9.91 36.35 -1.54
C ARG A 234 10.36 37.69 -2.12
N GLN A 235 9.62 38.76 -1.86
CA GLN A 235 10.01 40.11 -2.30
C GLN A 235 11.34 40.56 -1.68
N ALA A 236 11.57 40.27 -0.41
CA ALA A 236 12.83 40.61 0.27
C ALA A 236 14.03 39.86 -0.35
N ILE A 237 13.85 38.59 -0.70
CA ILE A 237 14.87 37.79 -1.39
C ILE A 237 15.14 38.35 -2.78
N ASP A 238 14.10 38.66 -3.57
CA ASP A 238 14.26 39.25 -4.90
C ASP A 238 15.04 40.57 -4.86
N VAL A 239 14.76 41.42 -3.88
CA VAL A 239 15.46 42.68 -3.64
C VAL A 239 16.90 42.43 -3.23
N SER A 240 17.14 41.51 -2.28
CA SER A 240 18.48 41.15 -1.81
C SER A 240 19.36 40.62 -2.95
N THR A 241 18.83 39.67 -3.74
CA THR A 241 19.52 39.10 -4.90
C THR A 241 19.79 40.14 -5.98
N ALA A 242 18.83 41.01 -6.27
CA ALA A 242 19.03 42.10 -7.21
C ALA A 242 20.12 43.09 -6.72
N MET A 243 20.17 43.40 -5.42
CA MET A 243 21.25 44.23 -4.85
C MET A 243 22.62 43.57 -4.97
N LYS A 244 22.74 42.27 -4.68
CA LYS A 244 24.00 41.52 -4.89
C LYS A 244 24.49 41.64 -6.33
N ILE A 245 23.59 41.59 -7.31
CA ILE A 245 23.96 41.79 -8.73
C ILE A 245 24.45 43.22 -8.99
N TYR A 246 23.77 44.25 -8.46
CA TYR A 246 24.21 45.64 -8.62
C TYR A 246 25.57 45.88 -7.96
N GLU A 247 25.80 45.33 -6.76
CA GLU A 247 27.06 45.40 -6.04
C GLU A 247 28.20 44.73 -6.82
N SER A 248 27.96 43.54 -7.38
CA SER A 248 28.96 42.81 -8.19
C SER A 248 29.45 43.60 -9.41
N LYS A 249 28.65 44.57 -9.89
CA LYS A 249 28.96 45.42 -11.05
C LYS A 249 29.39 46.84 -10.65
N GLY A 250 29.54 47.14 -9.36
CA GLY A 250 29.85 48.48 -8.86
C GLY A 250 28.73 49.51 -9.07
N LEU A 251 27.49 49.06 -9.26
CA LEU A 251 26.31 49.87 -9.56
C LEU A 251 25.38 50.03 -8.35
N THR A 252 25.90 49.95 -7.12
CA THR A 252 25.11 49.93 -5.88
C THR A 252 24.18 51.14 -5.74
N GLU A 253 24.67 52.34 -6.04
CA GLU A 253 23.86 53.58 -5.94
C GLU A 253 22.74 53.63 -6.99
N LEU A 254 23.00 53.14 -8.21
CA LEU A 254 21.98 52.99 -9.24
C LEU A 254 20.93 51.95 -8.81
N GLY A 255 21.35 50.83 -8.21
CA GLY A 255 20.47 49.80 -7.66
C GLY A 255 19.52 50.35 -6.60
N LYS A 256 20.05 51.11 -5.63
CA LYS A 256 19.24 51.80 -4.60
C LYS A 256 18.23 52.77 -5.21
N GLN A 257 18.64 53.56 -6.21
CA GLN A 257 17.73 54.48 -6.90
C GLN A 257 16.63 53.76 -7.65
N VAL A 258 16.95 52.70 -8.40
CA VAL A 258 15.97 51.88 -9.13
C VAL A 258 14.98 51.26 -8.16
N MET A 259 15.44 50.70 -7.04
CA MET A 259 14.56 50.11 -6.03
C MET A 259 13.66 51.14 -5.35
N SER A 260 14.20 52.31 -4.99
CA SER A 260 13.42 53.41 -4.43
C SER A 260 12.34 53.91 -5.40
N GLN A 261 12.63 53.96 -6.70
CA GLN A 261 11.66 54.36 -7.72
C GLN A 261 10.62 53.26 -7.98
N ARG A 262 11.01 52.00 -7.92
CA ARG A 262 10.10 50.85 -8.11
C ARG A 262 9.10 50.70 -6.96
N ALA A 263 9.50 51.07 -5.74
CA ALA A 263 8.61 51.16 -4.59
C ALA A 263 7.52 52.25 -4.75
N GLY A 264 7.72 53.21 -5.65
CA GLY A 264 6.79 54.33 -5.89
C GLY A 264 6.08 54.34 -7.25
N ALA A 265 6.47 53.52 -8.23
CA ALA A 265 5.94 53.62 -9.61
C ALA A 265 5.89 52.28 -10.37
N THR A 266 4.82 52.08 -11.15
CA THR A 266 4.56 50.90 -12.00
C THR A 266 5.47 50.79 -13.24
N ARG A 267 6.23 51.82 -13.60
CA ARG A 267 7.18 51.82 -14.72
C ARG A 267 8.30 52.85 -14.50
N ILE A 268 9.55 52.45 -14.71
CA ILE A 268 10.75 53.30 -14.58
C ILE A 268 11.30 53.61 -15.96
N THR A 269 11.58 54.89 -16.23
CA THR A 269 12.28 55.35 -17.44
C THR A 269 13.60 55.96 -16.99
N VAL A 270 14.73 55.29 -17.27
CA VAL A 270 16.06 55.79 -16.91
C VAL A 270 16.61 56.57 -18.11
N GLU A 271 16.65 57.90 -18.01
CA GLU A 271 17.36 58.74 -18.98
C GLU A 271 18.79 58.98 -18.48
N ASN A 272 19.76 58.41 -19.20
CA ASN A 272 21.17 58.63 -18.93
C ASN A 272 21.57 59.99 -19.54
N LYS A 273 21.66 61.04 -18.71
CA LYS A 273 22.15 62.35 -19.15
C LYS A 273 23.68 62.31 -19.25
N THR A 274 24.20 62.03 -20.43
CA THR A 274 25.59 62.37 -20.77
C THR A 274 25.72 63.89 -20.84
N GLU A 275 26.52 64.47 -19.94
CA GLU A 275 26.88 65.88 -19.97
C GLU A 275 27.63 66.20 -21.27
N ALA A 276 27.12 67.16 -22.03
CA ALA A 276 27.76 67.67 -23.22
C ALA A 276 29.00 68.50 -22.84
N VAL A 277 30.17 68.06 -23.30
CA VAL A 277 31.41 68.83 -23.24
C VAL A 277 31.20 70.15 -24.00
N LYS A 278 31.29 71.28 -23.29
CA LYS A 278 31.33 72.61 -23.89
C LYS A 278 32.68 72.81 -24.60
N PRO A 279 32.72 73.24 -25.87
CA PRO A 279 33.96 73.67 -26.49
C PRO A 279 34.36 75.04 -25.92
N GLU A 280 35.59 75.16 -25.45
CA GLU A 280 36.23 76.46 -25.14
C GLU A 280 36.55 77.19 -26.45
N ASN A 281 36.25 78.50 -26.47
CA ASN A 281 36.62 79.43 -27.53
C ASN A 281 38.11 79.80 -27.45
#